data_AF-X6JDI5-F1
#
_entry.id   AF-X6JDI5-F1
#
_cell.length_a   1.000
_cell.length_b   1.000
_cell.length_c   1.000
_cell.angle_alpha   90.00
_cell.angle_beta   90.00
_cell.angle_gamma   90.00
#
_symmetry.space_group_name_H-M   'P 1'
#
loop_
_entity.id
_entity.type
_entity.pdbx_description
1 polymer ?
#
loop_
_entity_poly.entity_id
_entity_poly.type
_entity_poly.pdbx_seq_one_letter_code
_entity_poly.pdbx_strand_id
1 'polypeptide(L)' 'MNIVVDRNTKVIRQRMTGDTGTFRTQQALDYGTQTAAGSRRAKE' A
#
# COMPACT_ATOMS: atom_id res chain seq x y z
N MET A 1 -11.91 -18.02 -13.66
CA MET A 1 -11.23 -17.29 -12.56
C MET A 1 -10.01 -16.62 -13.17
N ASN A 2 -9.79 -15.31 -12.97
CA ASN A 2 -8.63 -14.59 -13.55
C ASN A 2 -7.82 -13.89 -12.45
N ILE A 3 -6.50 -13.81 -12.63
CA ILE A 3 -5.58 -13.10 -11.73
C ILE A 3 -5.41 -11.68 -12.27
N VAL A 4 -5.68 -10.69 -11.43
CA VAL A 4 -5.72 -9.25 -11.81
C VAL A 4 -4.56 -8.44 -11.24
N VAL A 5 -3.59 -9.10 -10.59
CA VAL A 5 -2.43 -8.47 -9.98
C VAL A 5 -1.16 -9.07 -10.56
N ASP A 6 -0.24 -8.20 -10.95
CA ASP A 6 1.05 -8.53 -11.55
C ASP A 6 2.15 -7.56 -11.06
N ARG A 7 3.35 -7.67 -11.63
CA ARG A 7 4.51 -6.82 -11.30
C ARG A 7 4.35 -5.34 -11.72
N ASN A 8 3.41 -5.03 -12.59
CA ASN A 8 3.12 -3.66 -13.03
C ASN A 8 1.99 -3.02 -12.21
N THR A 9 1.39 -3.78 -11.30
CA THR A 9 0.27 -3.32 -10.48
C THR A 9 0.76 -2.32 -9.43
N LYS A 10 0.22 -1.11 -9.51
CA LYS A 10 0.48 -0.03 -8.55
C LYS A 10 -0.56 -0.03 -7.45
N VAL A 11 -0.10 -0.20 -6.21
CA VAL A 11 -0.96 -0.25 -5.03
C VAL A 11 -1.11 1.14 -4.42
N ILE A 12 -2.36 1.52 -4.14
CA ILE A 12 -2.69 2.69 -3.34
C ILE A 12 -3.19 2.20 -1.99
N ARG A 13 -2.54 2.63 -0.90
CA ARG A 13 -2.90 2.19 0.46
C ARG A 13 -3.52 3.33 1.25
N GLN A 14 -4.68 3.08 1.85
CA GLN A 14 -5.32 4.02 2.76
C GLN A 14 -4.70 3.90 4.17
N ARG A 15 -4.66 5.01 4.91
CA ARG A 15 -4.13 5.09 6.29
C ARG A 15 -2.68 4.60 6.42
N MET A 16 -1.85 4.87 5.41
CA MET A 16 -0.45 4.44 5.34
C MET A 16 0.45 5.06 6.41
N THR A 17 0.05 6.17 7.04
CA THR A 17 0.89 6.97 7.96
C THR A 17 0.70 6.68 9.45
N GLY A 18 -0.19 5.77 9.85
CA GLY A 18 -0.29 5.33 11.26
C GLY A 18 0.75 4.24 11.57
N ASP A 19 1.07 3.97 12.84
CA ASP A 19 2.15 3.02 13.22
C ASP A 19 2.09 1.67 12.50
N THR A 20 0.92 1.02 12.51
CA THR A 20 0.71 -0.25 11.79
C THR A 20 0.72 -0.07 10.27
N GLY A 21 0.24 1.07 9.77
CA GLY A 21 0.22 1.42 8.36
C GLY A 21 1.63 1.58 7.80
N THR A 22 2.50 2.26 8.54
CA THR A 22 3.91 2.47 8.21
C THR A 22 4.66 1.13 8.25
N PHE A 23 4.51 0.36 9.33
CA PHE A 23 5.20 -0.93 9.48
C PHE A 23 4.89 -1.94 8.37
N ARG A 24 3.61 -2.07 7.99
CA ARG A 24 3.21 -2.98 6.90
C ARG A 24 3.58 -2.47 5.52
N THR A 25 3.78 -1.16 5.39
CA THR A 25 4.13 -0.54 4.11
C THR A 25 5.62 -0.69 3.86
N GLN A 26 6.45 -0.54 4.89
CA GLN A 26 7.87 -0.82 4.79
C GLN A 26 8.11 -2.27 4.36
N GLN A 27 7.46 -3.24 5.01
CA GLN A 27 7.54 -4.65 4.61
C GLN A 27 7.06 -4.91 3.18
N ALA A 28 6.02 -4.20 2.72
CA ALA A 28 5.51 -4.36 1.36
C ALA A 28 6.51 -3.81 0.32
N LEU A 29 7.18 -2.70 0.62
CA LEU A 29 8.25 -2.14 -0.19
C LEU A 29 9.46 -3.07 -0.23
N ASP A 30 9.87 -3.62 0.93
CA ASP A 30 10.98 -4.56 1.03
C ASP A 30 10.69 -5.86 0.25
N TYR A 31 9.42 -6.26 0.16
CA TYR A 31 8.96 -7.39 -0.67
C TYR A 31 8.85 -7.06 -2.18
N GLY A 32 9.06 -5.80 -2.58
CA GLY A 32 9.02 -5.36 -3.98
C GLY A 32 7.65 -4.91 -4.49
N THR A 33 6.69 -4.66 -3.59
CA THR A 33 5.37 -4.14 -3.96
C THR A 33 5.45 -2.68 -4.40
N GLN A 34 4.91 -2.34 -5.57
CA GLN A 34 4.90 -0.98 -6.09
C GLN A 34 3.81 -0.14 -5.40
N THR A 35 4.14 0.55 -4.31
CA THR A 35 3.21 1.46 -3.63
C THR A 35 3.32 2.87 -4.23
N ALA A 36 2.29 3.36 -4.91
CA ALA A 36 2.35 4.60 -5.68
C ALA A 36 1.85 5.84 -4.92
N ALA A 37 0.88 5.68 -4.00
CA ALA A 37 0.34 6.78 -3.22
C ALA A 37 -0.30 6.29 -1.91
N GLY A 38 -0.27 7.16 -0.90
CA GLY A 38 -0.99 6.97 0.36
C GLY A 38 -2.14 7.97 0.48
N SER A 39 -3.33 7.51 0.88
CA SER A 39 -4.46 8.40 1.19
C SER A 39 -4.72 8.44 2.69
N ARG A 40 -4.73 9.66 3.26
CA ARG A 40 -5.16 9.93 4.63
C ARG A 40 -6.57 10.51 4.59
N ARG A 41 -7.56 9.78 5.12
CA ARG A 41 -8.81 10.44 5.53
C ARG A 41 -8.52 11.18 6.83
N ALA A 42 -8.67 12.51 6.82
CA ALA A 42 -8.94 13.23 8.07
C ALA A 42 -10.18 12.58 8.69
N LYS A 43 -10.04 12.11 9.91
CA LYS A 43 -11.18 11.62 10.70
C LYS A 43 -12.07 12.84 11.00
N GLU A 44 -13.39 12.67 10.94
CA GLU A 44 -14.29 13.31 11.92
C GLU A 44 -13.78 13.04 13.34
#